data_AF-A0A8T3L4B8-F1
#
_entry.id   AF-A0A8T3L4B8-F1
#
_cell.length_a   1.000
_cell.length_b   1.000
_cell.length_c   1.000
_cell.angle_alpha   90.00
_cell.angle_beta   90.00
_cell.angle_gamma   90.00
#
_symmetry.space_group_name_H-M   'P 1'
#
loop_
_entity.id
_entity.type
_entity.pdbx_description
1 polymer ?
#
loop_
_entity_poly.entity_id
_entity_poly.type
_entity_poly.pdbx_seq_one_letter_code
_entity_poly.pdbx_strand_id
1 'polypeptide(L)'
;MVESVIPSPVIAQLQAILTQDAEADRIALVWPESIESMESEREVAQTPLRLVYCPSELSIRERLVLHEAGDQRLVILSPFDETRLAKDVLARLWRNEPHRISPWRTLEQLSLPAMESETKAGSPQ
;
A
#
# COMPACT_ATOMS: atom_id res chain seq x y z
N MET A 1 -10.09 -13.98 14.87
CA MET A 1 -10.07 -12.78 14.02
C MET A 1 -9.00 -13.02 12.99
N VAL A 2 -9.35 -13.11 11.71
CA VAL A 2 -8.32 -13.26 10.67
C VAL A 2 -7.68 -11.88 10.49
N GLU A 3 -6.46 -11.74 11.01
CA GLU A 3 -5.65 -10.56 10.74
C GLU A 3 -5.36 -10.57 9.23
N SER A 4 -5.99 -9.66 8.49
CA SER A 4 -5.72 -9.48 7.07
C SER A 4 -4.28 -9.01 6.93
N VAL A 5 -3.38 -9.94 6.59
CA VAL A 5 -1.95 -9.65 6.42
C VAL A 5 -1.79 -8.88 5.12
N ILE A 6 -1.58 -7.56 5.25
CA ILE A 6 -1.25 -6.71 4.10
C ILE A 6 0.14 -7.15 3.60
N PRO A 7 0.34 -7.35 2.29
CA PRO A 7 1.64 -7.73 1.77
C PRO A 7 2.69 -6.67 2.10
N SER A 8 3.85 -7.09 2.62
CA SER A 8 5.01 -6.21 2.83
C SER A 8 5.37 -5.31 1.62
N PRO A 9 5.33 -5.78 0.35
CA PRO A 9 5.61 -4.90 -0.79
C PRO A 9 4.59 -3.77 -0.97
N VAL A 10 3.34 -3.98 -0.57
CA VAL A 10 2.30 -2.93 -0.58
C VAL A 10 2.66 -1.86 0.45
N ILE A 11 3.04 -2.27 1.66
CA ILE A 11 3.45 -1.34 2.73
C ILE A 11 4.68 -0.52 2.32
N ALA A 12 5.71 -1.16 1.77
CA ALA A 12 6.92 -0.47 1.34
C ALA A 12 6.63 0.57 0.24
N GLN A 13 5.74 0.24 -0.70
CA GLN A 13 5.33 1.19 -1.75
C GLN A 13 4.53 2.36 -1.18
N LEU A 14 3.61 2.11 -0.24
CA LEU A 14 2.85 3.16 0.44
C LEU A 14 3.75 4.08 1.26
N GLN A 15 4.72 3.53 1.99
CA GLN A 15 5.73 4.32 2.69
C GLN A 15 6.47 5.24 1.73
N ALA A 16 6.91 4.73 0.57
CA ALA A 16 7.61 5.55 -0.41
C ALA A 16 6.73 6.69 -0.97
N ILE A 17 5.47 6.40 -1.30
CA ILE A 17 4.51 7.40 -1.81
C ILE A 17 4.26 8.47 -0.76
N LEU A 18 3.92 8.09 0.48
CA LEU A 18 3.59 9.02 1.55
C LEU A 18 4.80 9.81 2.07
N THR A 19 6.00 9.23 1.98
CA THR A 19 7.25 9.96 2.27
C THR A 19 7.51 11.04 1.21
N GLN A 20 7.14 10.79 -0.04
CA GLN A 20 7.29 11.75 -1.14
C GLN A 20 6.17 12.80 -1.16
N ASP A 21 4.95 12.38 -0.85
CA ASP A 21 3.74 13.19 -0.87
C ASP A 21 2.79 12.73 0.25
N ALA A 22 2.90 13.39 1.41
CA ALA A 22 2.07 13.10 2.59
C ALA A 22 0.58 13.45 2.38
N GLU A 23 0.26 14.21 1.34
CA GLU A 23 -1.12 14.58 1.00
C GLU A 23 -1.74 13.63 -0.03
N ALA A 24 -1.00 12.61 -0.49
CA ALA A 24 -1.49 11.63 -1.43
C ALA A 24 -2.75 10.91 -0.90
N ASP A 25 -3.84 11.04 -1.65
CA ASP A 25 -5.14 10.44 -1.35
C ASP A 25 -5.72 9.77 -2.59
N ARG A 26 -6.53 8.72 -2.41
CA ARG A 26 -7.07 7.87 -3.51
C ARG A 26 -5.95 7.22 -4.31
N ILE A 27 -5.01 6.61 -3.60
CA ILE A 27 -3.85 5.92 -4.16
C ILE A 27 -4.32 4.55 -4.69
N ALA A 28 -4.12 4.28 -5.98
CA ALA A 28 -4.34 2.95 -6.53
C ALA A 28 -3.02 2.20 -6.72
N LEU A 29 -2.97 0.96 -6.27
CA LEU A 29 -1.83 0.06 -6.40
C LEU A 29 -2.25 -1.21 -7.16
N VAL A 30 -1.47 -1.56 -8.17
CA VAL A 30 -1.71 -2.77 -8.97
C VAL A 30 -1.20 -3.98 -8.20
N TRP A 31 -2.11 -4.88 -7.81
CA TRP A 31 -1.80 -6.12 -7.10
C TRP A 31 -2.50 -7.32 -7.77
N PRO A 32 -1.76 -8.29 -8.32
CA PRO A 32 -2.33 -9.36 -9.15
C PRO A 32 -3.00 -10.47 -8.33
N GLU A 33 -2.60 -10.67 -7.07
CA GLU A 33 -3.14 -11.76 -6.25
C GLU A 33 -4.48 -11.34 -5.62
N SER A 34 -5.48 -12.21 -5.70
CA SER A 34 -6.77 -11.96 -5.03
C SER A 34 -6.63 -12.12 -3.54
N ILE A 35 -6.92 -11.05 -2.81
CA ILE A 35 -6.97 -11.05 -1.35
C ILE A 35 -8.43 -10.88 -0.97
N GLU A 36 -9.09 -11.99 -0.63
CA GLU A 36 -10.51 -11.96 -0.30
C GLU A 36 -10.79 -11.01 0.87
N SER A 37 -11.73 -10.09 0.65
CA SER A 37 -12.31 -9.25 1.71
C SER A 37 -11.29 -8.46 2.54
N MET A 38 -10.14 -8.11 1.96
CA MET A 38 -9.14 -7.31 2.68
C MET A 38 -9.57 -5.86 2.73
N GLU A 39 -10.08 -5.47 3.89
CA GLU A 39 -10.19 -4.09 4.33
C GLU A 39 -9.41 -3.93 5.62
N SER A 40 -8.45 -3.01 5.64
CA SER A 40 -7.62 -2.78 6.82
C SER A 40 -7.34 -1.30 6.98
N GLU A 41 -7.65 -0.77 8.16
CA GLU A 41 -7.23 0.55 8.60
C GLU A 41 -5.84 0.43 9.24
N ARG A 42 -4.90 1.22 8.75
CA ARG A 42 -3.51 1.23 9.23
C ARG A 42 -2.96 2.63 9.21
N GLU A 43 -1.97 2.86 10.04
CA GLU A 43 -1.12 4.04 9.95
C GLU A 43 0.18 3.66 9.22
N VAL A 44 0.50 4.37 8.13
CA VAL A 44 1.75 4.20 7.39
C VAL A 44 2.40 5.56 7.28
N ALA A 45 3.68 5.67 7.65
CA ALA A 45 4.40 6.95 7.67
C ALA A 45 3.63 8.05 8.41
N GLN A 46 3.08 7.73 9.59
CA GLN A 46 2.28 8.63 10.43
C GLN A 46 0.99 9.16 9.76
N THR A 47 0.57 8.53 8.65
CA THR A 47 -0.63 8.90 7.92
C THR A 47 -1.67 7.79 8.08
N PRO A 48 -2.85 8.07 8.64
CA PRO A 48 -3.92 7.10 8.73
C PRO A 48 -4.47 6.83 7.33
N LEU A 49 -4.53 5.56 6.95
CA LEU A 49 -5.01 5.12 5.66
C LEU A 49 -5.94 3.91 5.77
N ARG A 50 -6.85 3.82 4.82
CA ARG A 50 -7.77 2.71 4.65
C ARG A 50 -7.41 1.97 3.38
N LEU A 51 -6.95 0.75 3.54
CA LEU A 51 -6.56 -0.13 2.46
C LEU A 51 -7.69 -1.10 2.13
N VAL A 52 -8.11 -1.12 0.86
CA VAL A 52 -9.21 -1.96 0.39
C VAL A 52 -8.82 -2.71 -0.89
N TYR A 53 -9.02 -4.02 -0.90
CA TYR A 53 -8.91 -4.82 -2.12
C TYR A 53 -10.21 -4.76 -2.94
N CYS A 54 -10.10 -4.31 -4.19
CA CYS A 54 -11.19 -4.21 -5.14
C CYS A 54 -11.00 -5.25 -6.25
N PRO A 55 -11.84 -6.32 -6.29
CA PRO A 55 -11.73 -7.37 -7.30
C PRO A 55 -12.29 -6.93 -8.67
N SER A 56 -13.02 -5.82 -8.73
CA SER A 56 -13.65 -5.30 -9.95
C SER A 56 -13.54 -3.78 -10.05
N GLU A 57 -13.58 -3.27 -11.28
CA GLU A 57 -13.65 -1.83 -11.53
C GLU A 57 -14.87 -1.17 -10.86
N LEU A 58 -16.00 -1.88 -10.80
CA LEU A 58 -17.20 -1.39 -10.11
C LEU A 58 -16.91 -1.12 -8.62
N SER A 59 -16.21 -2.06 -7.96
CA SER A 59 -15.81 -1.90 -6.56
C SER A 59 -14.89 -0.68 -6.37
N ILE A 60 -13.96 -0.43 -7.30
CA ILE A 60 -13.11 0.77 -7.28
C ILE A 60 -13.97 2.04 -7.32
N ARG A 61 -14.93 2.10 -8.25
CA ARG A 61 -15.83 3.24 -8.42
C ARG A 61 -16.67 3.50 -7.18
N GLU A 62 -17.24 2.47 -6.58
CA GLU A 62 -18.01 2.59 -5.34
C GLU A 62 -17.16 3.16 -4.21
N ARG A 63 -15.94 2.65 -4.01
CA ARG A 63 -15.03 3.18 -2.98
C ARG A 63 -14.61 4.62 -3.24
N LEU A 64 -14.34 4.99 -4.49
CA LEU A 64 -14.02 6.37 -4.85
C LEU A 64 -15.20 7.34 -4.64
N VAL A 65 -16.44 6.88 -4.80
CA VAL A 65 -17.65 7.68 -4.58
C VAL A 65 -17.98 7.81 -3.10
N LEU A 66 -17.81 6.73 -2.33
CA LEU A 66 -18.09 6.71 -0.89
C LEU A 66 -17.00 7.41 -0.07
N HIS A 67 -15.83 7.66 -0.65
CA HIS A 67 -14.70 8.27 0.03
C HIS A 67 -14.78 9.80 0.08
N GLU A 68 -14.96 10.32 1.28
CA GLU A 68 -14.87 11.76 1.56
C GLU A 68 -13.43 12.13 1.90
N ALA A 69 -12.88 13.14 1.19
CA ALA A 69 -11.51 13.58 1.42
C ALA A 69 -11.40 14.27 2.79
N GLY A 70 -10.56 13.76 3.68
CA GLY A 70 -10.18 14.45 4.93
C GLY A 70 -9.97 13.57 6.16
N ASP A 71 -10.60 12.39 6.23
CA ASP A 71 -10.58 11.57 7.46
C ASP A 71 -9.43 10.53 7.46
N GLN A 72 -9.29 9.78 6.37
CA GLN A 72 -8.22 8.79 6.16
C GLN A 72 -7.82 8.76 4.68
N ARG A 73 -6.58 8.40 4.35
CA ARG A 73 -6.18 8.25 2.93
C ARG A 73 -6.73 6.95 2.35
N LEU A 74 -7.42 7.03 1.22
CA LEU A 74 -7.93 5.84 0.55
C LEU A 74 -6.81 5.18 -0.27
N VAL A 75 -6.56 3.90 0.00
CA VAL A 75 -5.65 3.05 -0.77
C VAL A 75 -6.44 1.90 -1.39
N ILE A 76 -6.40 1.80 -2.71
CA ILE A 76 -7.11 0.79 -3.49
C ILE A 76 -6.09 -0.20 -4.04
N LEU A 77 -6.25 -1.48 -3.69
CA LEU A 77 -5.53 -2.57 -4.33
C LEU A 77 -6.42 -3.23 -5.36
N SER A 78 -5.93 -3.38 -6.59
CA SER A 78 -6.70 -4.07 -7.62
C SER A 78 -5.78 -4.70 -8.67
N PRO A 79 -6.23 -5.74 -9.39
CA PRO A 79 -5.46 -6.32 -10.48
C PRO A 79 -5.50 -5.48 -11.78
N PHE A 80 -6.16 -4.30 -11.76
CA PHE A 80 -6.36 -3.46 -12.93
C PHE A 80 -5.28 -2.38 -13.01
N ASP A 81 -4.65 -2.29 -14.18
CA ASP A 81 -3.74 -1.21 -14.55
C ASP A 81 -4.48 -0.10 -15.33
N GLU A 82 -3.77 0.97 -15.68
CA GLU A 82 -4.34 2.14 -16.38
C GLU A 82 -5.09 1.79 -17.68
N THR A 83 -4.67 0.73 -18.38
CA THR A 83 -5.28 0.34 -19.66
C THR A 83 -6.63 -0.34 -19.48
N ARG A 84 -6.92 -0.80 -18.26
CA ARG A 84 -8.13 -1.55 -17.90
C ARG A 84 -9.14 -0.72 -17.12
N LEU A 85 -8.77 0.49 -16.69
CA LEU A 85 -9.64 1.38 -15.94
C LEU A 85 -10.27 2.44 -16.85
N ALA A 86 -11.55 2.73 -16.65
CA ALA A 86 -12.19 3.83 -17.34
C ALA A 86 -11.56 5.18 -16.96
N LYS A 87 -11.63 6.14 -17.88
CA LYS A 87 -11.05 7.48 -17.69
C LYS A 87 -11.67 8.24 -16.50
N ASP A 88 -12.92 7.98 -16.14
CA ASP A 88 -13.56 8.59 -14.97
C ASP A 88 -12.96 8.07 -13.66
N VAL A 89 -12.52 6.81 -13.63
CA VAL A 89 -11.81 6.21 -12.50
C VAL A 89 -10.43 6.84 -12.40
N LEU A 90 -9.68 6.84 -13.50
CA LEU A 90 -8.33 7.42 -13.55
C LEU A 90 -8.33 8.87 -13.08
N ALA A 91 -9.25 9.71 -13.56
CA ALA A 91 -9.33 11.12 -13.19
C ALA A 91 -9.59 11.39 -11.69
N ARG A 92 -9.95 10.38 -10.91
CA ARG A 92 -10.19 10.48 -9.46
C ARG A 92 -9.06 9.92 -8.62
N LEU A 93 -8.12 9.21 -9.23
CA LEU A 93 -6.96 8.64 -8.54
C LEU A 93 -5.86 9.68 -8.35
N TRP A 94 -5.04 9.48 -7.32
CA TRP A 94 -3.81 10.25 -7.17
C TRP A 94 -2.94 10.13 -8.42
N ARG A 95 -2.45 11.28 -8.93
CA ARG A 95 -1.71 11.41 -10.19
C ARG A 95 -2.41 10.86 -11.45
N ASN A 96 -3.70 10.53 -11.34
CA ASN A 96 -4.49 9.91 -12.39
C ASN A 96 -3.96 8.54 -12.88
N GLU A 97 -3.11 7.86 -12.12
CA GLU A 97 -2.48 6.61 -12.54
C GLU A 97 -2.34 5.59 -11.41
N PRO A 98 -2.75 4.32 -11.62
CA PRO A 98 -2.47 3.25 -10.67
C PRO A 98 -0.98 2.91 -10.68
N HIS A 99 -0.36 2.94 -9.50
CA HIS A 99 1.06 2.67 -9.35
C HIS A 99 1.32 1.16 -9.33
N ARG A 100 2.24 0.71 -10.19
CA ARG A 100 2.63 -0.69 -10.26
C ARG A 100 3.67 -1.01 -9.19
N ILE A 101 3.37 -2.00 -8.34
CA ILE A 101 4.35 -2.52 -7.39
C ILE A 101 5.41 -3.27 -8.20
N SER A 102 6.62 -2.72 -8.25
CA SER A 102 7.72 -3.36 -8.96
C SER A 102 8.28 -4.51 -8.11
N PRO A 103 8.29 -5.76 -8.61
CA PRO A 103 8.68 -6.94 -7.83
C PRO A 103 10.15 -6.93 -7.37
N TRP A 104 10.99 -6.06 -7.94
CA TRP A 104 12.43 -6.05 -7.73
C TRP A 104 12.90 -5.28 -6.50
N ARG A 105 12.10 -4.36 -5.93
CA ARG A 105 12.50 -3.62 -4.71
C ARG A 105 12.42 -4.44 -3.42
N THR A 106 11.65 -5.52 -3.41
CA THR A 106 11.43 -6.37 -2.23
C THR A 106 12.61 -7.30 -1.94
N LEU A 107 13.43 -7.61 -2.94
CA LEU A 107 14.61 -8.46 -2.76
C LEU A 107 15.73 -7.75 -1.97
N GLU A 108 15.88 -6.43 -2.08
CA GLU A 108 16.92 -5.70 -1.33
C GLU A 108 16.62 -5.64 0.18
N GLN A 109 15.36 -5.74 0.60
CA GLN A 109 15.01 -5.77 2.03
C GLN A 109 15.23 -7.13 2.70
N LEU A 110 15.33 -8.22 1.93
CA LEU A 110 15.54 -9.57 2.46
C LEU A 110 17.03 -9.96 2.54
N SER A 111 17.95 -9.13 2.04
CA SER A 111 19.40 -9.42 2.01
C SER A 111 20.20 -8.73 3.13
N LEU A 112 19.57 -8.16 4.15
CA LEU A 112 20.26 -7.72 5.36
C LEU A 112 20.16 -8.81 6.43
N PRO A 113 21.13 -9.74 6.53
CA PRO A 113 21.30 -10.48 7.77
C PRO A 113 21.56 -9.47 8.88
N ALA A 114 20.81 -9.63 9.97
CA ALA A 114 21.00 -8.90 11.21
C ALA A 114 22.49 -8.86 11.55
N MET A 115 23.02 -7.65 11.77
CA MET A 115 24.29 -7.50 12.45
C MET A 115 24.14 -8.19 13.81
N GLU A 116 24.77 -9.36 13.93
CA GLU A 116 24.94 -10.04 15.19
C GLU A 116 25.66 -9.08 16.13
N SER A 117 24.91 -8.61 17.13
CA SER A 117 25.46 -7.97 18.30
C SER A 117 26.31 -9.01 19.05
N GLU A 118 27.57 -9.18 18.64
CA GLU A 118 28.56 -9.86 19.46
C GLU A 118 28.85 -8.99 20.69
N THR A 119 28.15 -9.33 21.77
CA THR A 119 28.55 -9.14 23.16
C THR A 119 30.00 -9.59 23.34
N LYS A 120 30.94 -8.64 23.47
CA LYS A 120 32.17 -8.89 24.22
C LYS A 120 32.04 -8.26 25.60
N ALA A 121 31.70 -9.13 26.54
CA ALA A 121 31.73 -8.87 27.97
C ALA A 121 33.06 -8.24 28.37
N GLY A 122 33.01 -6.98 28.78
CA GLY A 122 33.96 -6.45 29.74
C GLY A 122 33.53 -6.97 31.12
N SER A 123 34.32 -7.89 31.68
CA SER A 123 34.35 -8.12 33.12
C SER A 123 35.77 -7.93 33.62
N PRO A 124 35.93 -7.33 34.81
CA PRO A 124 37.21 -6.88 35.35
C PRO A 124 37.93 -8.01 36.10
N GLN A 125 39.26 -8.05 36.00
CA GLN A 125 40.20 -8.30 37.10
C GLN A 125 41.64 -8.20 36.61
#